data_AF-A0A8T7DY00-F1
#
_entry.id   AF-A0A8T7DY00-F1
#
_cell.length_a   1.000
_cell.length_b   1.000
_cell.length_c   1.000
_cell.angle_alpha   90.00
_cell.angle_beta   90.00
_cell.angle_gamma   90.00
#
_symmetry.space_group_name_H-M   'P 1'
#
loop_
_entity.id
_entity.type
_entity.pdbx_description
1 polymer ?
#
loop_
_entity_poly.entity_id
_entity_poly.type
_entity_poly.pdbx_seq_one_letter_code
_entity_poly.pdbx_strand_id
1 'polypeptide(L)' 'MSQLKVILSAAAVLLALIVILQNVEPVSTRILMFTLTLPRAFLLFGTFILGFVGGVLWASRHITPGKAPRE' A
#
# COMPACT_ATOMS: atom_id res chain seq x y z
N MET A 1 -0.79 6.81 -25.26
CA MET A 1 -0.40 5.79 -24.26
C MET A 1 0.10 4.58 -25.01
N SER A 2 1.27 4.03 -24.68
CA SER A 2 1.73 2.80 -25.35
C SER A 2 0.83 1.64 -24.93
N GLN A 3 0.58 0.69 -25.84
CA GLN A 3 -0.25 -0.47 -25.52
C GLN A 3 0.30 -1.27 -24.34
N LEU A 4 1.62 -1.28 -24.17
CA LEU A 4 2.30 -1.86 -23.01
C LEU A 4 1.89 -1.22 -21.68
N LYS A 5 1.80 0.12 -21.62
CA LYS A 5 1.36 0.83 -20.41
C LYS A 5 -0.08 0.47 -20.02
N VAL A 6 -0.96 0.35 -21.01
CA VAL A 6 -2.37 -0.02 -20.79
C VAL A 6 -2.45 -1.44 -20.24
N ILE A 7 -1.75 -2.40 -20.85
CA ILE A 7 -1.71 -3.80 -20.41
C ILE A 7 -1.17 -3.91 -18.97
N LEU A 8 -0.06 -3.23 -18.65
CA LEU A 8 0.51 -3.22 -17.31
C LEU A 8 -0.46 -2.65 -16.27
N SER A 9 -1.13 -1.54 -16.59
CA SER A 9 -2.11 -0.94 -15.68
C SER A 9 -3.32 -1.85 -15.44
N ALA A 10 -3.83 -2.49 -16.49
CA ALA A 10 -4.95 -3.43 -16.37
C ALA A 10 -4.56 -4.66 -15.56
N ALA A 11 -3.35 -5.21 -15.78
CA ALA A 11 -2.82 -6.32 -15.00
C ALA A 11 -2.66 -5.96 -13.51
N ALA A 12 -2.16 -4.76 -13.20
CA ALA A 12 -2.02 -4.30 -11.82
C ALA A 12 -3.37 -4.16 -11.12
N VAL A 13 -4.39 -3.61 -11.80
CA VAL A 13 -5.76 -3.49 -11.25
C VAL A 13 -6.37 -4.87 -11.02
N LEU A 14 -6.22 -5.79 -11.97
CA LEU A 14 -6.74 -7.15 -11.86
C LEU A 14 -6.10 -7.91 -10.69
N LEU A 15 -4.77 -7.81 -10.53
CA LEU A 15 -4.06 -8.40 -9.41
C LEU A 15 -4.50 -7.81 -8.07
N ALA A 16 -4.67 -6.49 -7.98
CA ALA A 16 -5.19 -5.84 -6.78
C ALA A 16 -6.58 -6.36 -6.42
N LEU A 17 -7.47 -6.53 -7.42
CA LEU A 17 -8.80 -7.07 -7.21
C LEU A 17 -8.77 -8.53 -6.72
N ILE A 18 -7.93 -9.38 -7.32
CA ILE A 18 -7.73 -10.77 -6.90
C ILE A 18 -7.25 -10.83 -5.45
N VAL A 19 -6.25 -10.02 -5.09
CA VAL A 19 -5.73 -9.95 -3.72
C VAL A 19 -6.83 -9.52 -2.75
N ILE A 20 -7.63 -8.50 -3.09
CA ILE A 20 -8.75 -8.08 -2.22
C ILE A 20 -9.75 -9.21 -2.04
N LEU A 21 -10.27 -9.77 -3.14
CA LEU A 21 -11.32 -10.80 -3.12
C LEU A 21 -10.86 -12.10 -2.44
N GLN A 22 -9.61 -12.51 -2.63
CA GLN A 22 -9.06 -13.69 -1.96
C GLN A 22 -8.78 -13.45 -0.46
N ASN A 23 -8.61 -12.19 -0.04
CA ASN A 23 -8.33 -11.83 1.35
C ASN A 23 -9.57 -11.28 2.07
N VAL A 24 -10.80 -11.56 1.60
CA VAL A 24 -12.06 -11.22 2.29
C VAL A 24 -12.38 -12.20 3.44
N GLU A 25 -11.46 -13.10 3.77
CA GLU A 25 -11.62 -13.97 4.94
C GLU A 25 -11.68 -13.13 6.23
N PRO A 26 -12.74 -13.25 7.05
CA PRO A 26 -12.87 -12.51 8.29
C PRO A 26 -11.86 -13.04 9.32
N VAL A 27 -10.93 -12.19 9.72
CA VAL A 27 -9.91 -12.52 10.71
C VAL A 27 -10.20 -11.74 11.99
N SER A 28 -10.26 -12.45 13.11
CA SER A 28 -10.34 -11.82 14.43
C SER A 28 -8.95 -11.36 14.87
N THR A 29 -8.76 -10.06 14.99
CA THR A 29 -7.49 -9.45 15.42
C THR A 29 -7.65 -8.79 16.77
N ARG A 30 -6.62 -8.92 17.63
CA ARG A 30 -6.54 -8.21 18.91
C ARG A 30 -5.60 -7.03 18.76
N ILE A 31 -6.15 -5.82 18.79
CA ILE A 31 -5.41 -4.57 18.72
C ILE A 31 -5.41 -3.96 20.13
N LEU A 32 -4.24 -3.99 20.80
CA LEU A 32 -3.97 -3.49 22.15
C LEU A 32 -4.80 -4.15 23.28
N MET A 33 -6.13 -3.97 23.29
CA MET A 33 -7.11 -4.62 24.18
C MET A 33 -8.46 -4.86 23.47
N PHE A 34 -8.61 -4.42 22.22
CA PHE A 34 -9.83 -4.53 21.42
C PHE A 34 -9.76 -5.72 20.48
N THR A 35 -10.82 -6.52 20.43
CA THR A 35 -10.99 -7.55 19.40
C THR A 35 -11.79 -6.94 18.25
N LEU A 36 -11.14 -6.76 17.10
CA LEU A 36 -11.78 -6.35 15.86
C LEU A 36 -11.77 -7.50 14.86
N THR A 37 -12.93 -7.85 14.34
CA THR A 37 -13.08 -8.79 13.24
C THR A 37 -13.10 -7.99 11.94
N LEU A 38 -12.01 -8.08 11.18
CA LEU A 38 -11.86 -7.37 9.90
C LEU A 38 -11.42 -8.37 8.83
N PRO A 39 -11.80 -8.14 7.56
CA PRO A 39 -11.27 -8.93 6.46
C PRO A 39 -9.74 -8.81 6.40
N ARG A 40 -9.03 -9.90 6.07
CA ARG A 40 -7.55 -9.90 5.95
C ARG A 40 -7.03 -8.81 5.00
N ALA A 41 -7.77 -8.51 3.93
CA ALA A 41 -7.46 -7.44 2.99
C ALA A 41 -7.38 -6.07 3.67
N PHE A 42 -8.32 -5.76 4.57
CA PHE A 42 -8.33 -4.49 5.29
C PHE A 42 -7.09 -4.31 6.16
N LEU A 43 -6.62 -5.39 6.79
CA LEU A 43 -5.42 -5.38 7.62
C LEU A 43 -4.16 -5.16 6.75
N LEU A 44 -4.06 -5.85 5.61
CA LEU A 44 -2.94 -5.72 4.68
C LEU A 44 -2.86 -4.33 4.06
N PHE A 45 -3.96 -3.83 3.50
CA PHE A 45 -3.98 -2.49 2.91
C PHE A 45 -3.86 -1.39 3.96
N GLY A 46 -4.48 -1.56 5.14
CA GLY A 46 -4.36 -0.61 6.23
C GLY A 46 -2.92 -0.46 6.72
N THR A 47 -2.24 -1.57 6.98
CA THR A 47 -0.82 -1.55 7.38
C THR A 47 0.10 -1.03 6.28
N PHE A 48 -0.15 -1.39 5.01
CA PHE A 48 0.58 -0.85 3.87
C PHE A 48 0.45 0.67 3.76
N ILE A 49 -0.76 1.21 3.83
CA ILE A 49 -1.00 2.66 3.74
C ILE A 49 -0.32 3.39 4.89
N LEU A 50 -0.47 2.89 6.13
CA LEU A 50 0.15 3.50 7.29
C LEU A 50 1.68 3.52 7.18
N GLY A 51 2.29 2.41 6.75
CA GLY A 51 3.73 2.31 6.52
C GLY A 51 4.21 3.22 5.39
N PHE A 52 3.48 3.24 4.26
CA PHE A 52 3.82 4.07 3.10
C PHE A 52 3.72 5.56 3.41
N VAL A 53 2.62 6.01 3.99
CA VAL A 53 2.41 7.41 4.39
C VAL A 53 3.46 7.82 5.43
N GLY A 54 3.69 6.98 6.45
CA GLY A 54 4.73 7.21 7.45
C GLY A 54 6.12 7.34 6.82
N GLY A 55 6.47 6.45 5.89
CA GLY A 55 7.72 6.47 5.16
C GLY A 55 7.90 7.71 4.28
N VAL A 56 6.87 8.12 3.54
CA VAL A 56 6.89 9.33 2.70
C VAL A 56 7.05 10.58 3.57
N LEU A 57 6.29 10.69 4.67
CA LEU A 57 6.40 11.82 5.59
C LEU A 57 7.80 11.90 6.21
N TRP A 58 8.35 10.77 6.64
CA TRP A 58 9.71 10.68 7.15
C TRP A 58 10.73 11.10 6.10
N ALA A 59 10.67 10.52 4.90
CA ALA A 59 11.55 10.83 3.79
C ALA A 59 11.50 12.33 3.42
N SER A 60 10.31 12.91 3.35
CA SER A 60 10.13 14.33 3.00
C SER A 60 10.77 15.30 4.00
N ARG A 61 10.89 14.90 5.29
CA ARG A 61 11.45 15.75 6.34
C ARG A 61 12.94 15.50 6.57
N HIS A 62 13.42 14.30 6.30
CA HIS A 62 14.78 13.88 6.66
C HIS A 62 15.71 13.63 5.47
N ILE A 63 15.18 13.42 4.27
CA ILE A 63 15.99 13.30 3.06
C ILE A 63 16.10 14.69 2.44
N THR A 64 17.28 15.31 2.57
CA THR A 64 17.58 16.52 1.81
C THR A 64 17.73 16.13 0.34
N PRO A 65 16.99 16.75 -0.61
CA PRO A 65 17.24 16.50 -2.03
C PRO A 65 18.70 16.88 -2.31
N GLY A 66 19.47 15.90 -2.80
CA GLY A 66 20.87 16.12 -3.16
C GLY A 66 20.94 17.30 -4.12
N LYS A 67 21.72 18.33 -3.75
CA LYS A 67 21.93 19.50 -4.61
C LYS A 67 22.42 18.99 -5.96
N ALA A 68 21.69 19.33 -7.03
CA ALA A 68 22.11 19.03 -8.39
C ALA A 68 23.53 19.57 -8.63
N PRO A 69 24.41 18.82 -9.33
CA PRO A 69 25.74 19.29 -9.65
C PRO A 69 25.63 20.66 -10.34
N ARG A 70 26.23 21.68 -9.74
CA ARG A 70 26.42 22.97 -10.42
C ARG A 70 27.60 22.78 -11.37
N GLU A 71 27.29 22.68 -12.66
CA GLU A 71 28.28 22.85 -13.73
C GLU A 71 28.80 24.29 -13.76
#